data_AF-A0A9Q1C322-F1
#
_entry.id   AF-A0A9Q1C322-F1
#
_cell.length_a   1.000
_cell.length_b   1.000
_cell.length_c   1.000
_cell.angle_alpha   90.00
_cell.angle_beta   90.00
_cell.angle_gamma   90.00
#
_symmetry.space_group_name_H-M   'P 1'
#
loop_
_entity.id
_entity.type
_entity.pdbx_description
1 polymer ?
#
loop_
_entity_poly.entity_id
_entity_poly.type
_entity_poly.pdbx_seq_one_letter_code
_entity_poly.pdbx_strand_id
1 'polypeptide(L)'
;MDEEHPLCPSRCPRSKPDRQKWPFMFWGLLKFLCVFYHQNVVTNRNCFHCKVKRSRIYSKDSPSRCDITLDSLLLMYEHNSPEESTSESASLLWTANQQQSTCELCKNMWWNFRREIEVFTDEDIGKVICHPQVRIGRWNHKGSGVLAFCLLLSYISVLLYDFGYFIPKMWGKPEEKLRFINKVVLFLFLVSYPVLAILSKIRSFLKASAPHISWATTLNARYLIRRAQYLDLSTRGLPGKFFLFICITGPLTVGVYRGVINIVMNECPLVLHSILTPVIGTWFLETWACFIYLLYVIRKSFQCQFSLLLSYIKENEGNVDLCRGALMSAAVDFSCFRQLCDFYIVVIFPVGVFSITSNMTWAYLLTSSCVIDDKHAMTIQTHITIMVWSEIILGYFLYSSALGGMRVAYLWENFYFNMLQLKSIPHLSFWKELLIDMSKCFKDSNILLATVLCSVIGIYTTFDFSDQDVAYLISICNGTNITMFCL
;
A
#
# COMPACT_ATOMS: atom_id res chain seq x y z
N MET A 1 42.83 0.41 61.37
CA MET A 1 43.40 0.62 60.02
C MET A 1 43.49 -0.74 59.37
N ASP A 2 43.29 -0.78 58.06
CA ASP A 2 43.06 -1.94 57.17
C ASP A 2 41.56 -2.19 56.94
N GLU A 3 40.90 -1.31 56.20
CA GLU A 3 40.71 -1.29 54.73
C GLU A 3 39.56 -2.19 54.28
N GLU A 4 38.36 -1.60 54.27
CA GLU A 4 37.18 -2.12 53.60
C GLU A 4 37.36 -2.03 52.07
N HIS A 5 37.49 -3.17 51.42
CA HIS A 5 37.40 -3.26 49.96
C HIS A 5 35.94 -3.09 49.51
N PRO A 6 35.63 -2.13 48.60
CA PRO A 6 34.30 -2.01 48.04
C PRO A 6 34.07 -3.13 47.01
N LEU A 7 33.11 -4.00 47.32
CA LEU A 7 32.55 -4.98 46.39
C LEU A 7 31.90 -4.26 45.20
N CYS A 8 32.58 -4.29 44.05
CA CYS A 8 32.01 -3.94 42.74
C CYS A 8 30.75 -4.79 42.47
N PRO A 9 29.57 -4.19 42.20
CA PRO A 9 28.43 -4.91 41.67
C PRO A 9 28.61 -5.06 40.15
N SER A 10 29.50 -5.95 39.70
CA SER A 10 29.59 -6.38 38.30
C SER A 10 28.49 -7.42 37.99
N ARG A 11 27.22 -7.03 38.12
CA ARG A 11 26.16 -7.71 37.38
C ARG A 11 26.19 -7.19 35.96
N CYS A 12 26.90 -7.90 35.08
CA CYS A 12 26.64 -7.80 33.65
C CYS A 12 25.11 -7.93 33.44
N PRO A 13 24.46 -7.00 32.72
CA PRO A 13 23.04 -7.13 32.43
C PRO A 13 22.85 -8.47 31.71
N ARG A 14 22.01 -9.34 32.30
CA ARG A 14 21.55 -10.57 31.66
C ARG A 14 21.25 -10.25 30.21
N SER A 15 21.92 -10.93 29.28
CA SER A 15 21.62 -10.86 27.86
C SER A 15 20.11 -10.94 27.71
N LYS A 16 19.49 -9.87 27.19
CA LYS A 16 18.06 -9.89 26.86
C LYS A 16 17.83 -11.16 26.03
N PRO A 17 16.77 -11.95 26.31
CA PRO A 17 16.47 -13.15 25.53
C PRO A 17 16.53 -12.78 24.04
N ASP A 18 17.22 -13.59 23.24
CA ASP A 18 17.54 -13.31 21.84
C ASP A 18 16.32 -12.74 21.13
N ARG A 19 16.31 -11.41 20.95
CA ARG A 19 15.20 -10.71 20.32
C ARG A 19 15.14 -11.18 18.88
N GLN A 20 14.07 -11.89 18.55
CA GLN A 20 13.94 -12.51 17.25
C GLN A 20 13.83 -11.43 16.17
N LYS A 21 14.72 -11.53 15.17
CA LYS A 21 14.84 -10.56 14.10
C LYS A 21 13.71 -10.71 13.09
N TRP A 22 13.34 -9.61 12.45
CA TRP A 22 12.34 -9.64 11.39
C TRP A 22 12.89 -10.28 10.11
N PRO A 23 12.04 -10.94 9.31
CA PRO A 23 12.47 -11.62 8.10
C PRO A 23 13.02 -10.61 7.08
N PHE A 24 14.19 -10.92 6.53
CA PHE A 24 14.86 -10.12 5.48
C PHE A 24 13.93 -9.77 4.32
N MET A 25 13.08 -10.73 3.92
CA MET A 25 12.13 -10.56 2.82
C MET A 25 11.17 -9.38 3.03
N PHE A 26 10.79 -9.06 4.27
CA PHE A 26 9.95 -7.89 4.56
C PHE A 26 10.68 -6.60 4.22
N TRP A 27 11.96 -6.49 4.58
CA TRP A 27 12.78 -5.35 4.22
C TRP A 27 13.05 -5.28 2.72
N GLY A 28 13.36 -6.42 2.09
CA GLY A 28 13.49 -6.52 0.63
C GLY A 28 12.26 -5.95 -0.09
N LEU A 29 11.06 -6.34 0.34
CA LEU A 29 9.80 -5.82 -0.18
C LEU A 29 9.69 -4.30 -0.02
N LEU A 30 9.94 -3.76 1.18
CA LEU A 30 9.86 -2.31 1.42
C LEU A 30 10.86 -1.53 0.55
N LYS A 31 12.07 -2.07 0.33
CA LYS A 31 13.10 -1.44 -0.50
C LYS A 31 12.78 -1.48 -1.97
N PHE A 32 12.31 -2.63 -2.45
CA PHE A 32 11.85 -2.80 -3.82
C PHE A 32 10.73 -1.81 -4.15
N LEU A 33 9.79 -1.63 -3.23
CA LEU A 33 8.73 -0.65 -3.28
C LEU A 33 9.18 0.80 -3.00
N CYS A 34 10.47 1.09 -2.85
CA CYS A 34 10.93 2.43 -2.53
C CYS A 34 10.27 3.06 -1.26
N VAL A 35 9.84 2.22 -0.32
CA VAL A 35 9.31 2.63 0.98
C VAL A 35 10.46 2.86 1.95
N PHE A 36 11.10 4.02 1.80
CA PHE A 36 12.22 4.45 2.64
C PHE A 36 11.83 5.53 3.66
N TYR A 37 12.60 5.61 4.74
CA TYR A 37 12.40 6.62 5.77
C TYR A 37 13.73 7.23 6.22
N HIS A 38 13.79 8.56 6.28
CA HIS A 38 15.03 9.31 6.51
C HIS A 38 15.48 9.35 7.99
N GLN A 39 14.57 9.03 8.92
CA GLN A 39 14.76 9.15 10.37
C GLN A 39 14.55 7.81 11.12
N ASN A 40 14.55 7.85 12.45
CA ASN A 40 14.16 6.71 13.29
C ASN A 40 12.76 6.22 12.88
N VAL A 41 12.68 4.92 12.61
CA VAL A 41 11.45 4.29 12.11
C VAL A 41 10.56 3.89 13.27
N VAL A 42 11.18 3.48 14.37
CA VAL A 42 10.52 3.35 15.65
C VAL A 42 10.57 4.69 16.39
N THR A 43 9.40 5.26 16.65
CA THR A 43 9.23 6.42 17.54
C THR A 43 8.36 6.06 18.73
N ASN A 44 8.48 6.87 19.79
CA ASN A 44 7.62 6.75 20.96
C ASN A 44 6.14 6.92 20.58
N ARG A 45 5.32 5.95 20.97
CA ARG A 45 3.89 5.91 20.67
C ARG A 45 3.12 6.41 21.88
N ASN A 46 2.40 7.50 21.66
CA ASN A 46 1.58 8.12 22.69
C ASN A 46 0.12 7.87 22.38
N CYS A 47 -0.65 7.47 23.40
CA CYS A 47 -2.09 7.37 23.29
C CYS A 47 -2.70 8.75 23.00
N PHE A 48 -3.93 8.76 22.49
CA PHE A 48 -4.63 9.99 22.14
C PHE A 48 -4.71 10.98 23.31
N HIS A 49 -5.06 10.51 24.49
CA HIS A 49 -5.16 11.36 25.69
C HIS A 49 -3.83 12.02 26.04
N CYS A 50 -2.72 11.28 26.00
CA CYS A 50 -1.37 11.83 26.22
C CYS A 50 -0.97 12.82 25.14
N LYS A 51 -1.37 12.61 23.88
CA LYS A 51 -1.12 13.55 22.79
C LYS A 51 -1.88 14.87 22.96
N VAL A 52 -3.18 14.80 23.27
CA VAL A 52 -4.00 16.00 23.51
C VAL A 52 -3.53 16.77 24.74
N LYS A 53 -3.19 16.06 25.82
CA LYS A 53 -2.63 16.70 27.02
C LYS A 53 -1.34 17.44 26.68
N ARG A 54 -0.48 16.83 25.85
CA ARG A 54 0.75 17.45 25.38
C ARG A 54 0.48 18.66 24.48
N SER A 55 -0.44 18.56 23.51
CA SER A 55 -0.74 19.69 22.62
C SER A 55 -1.32 20.90 23.35
N ARG A 56 -2.14 20.68 24.38
CA ARG A 56 -2.66 21.75 25.26
C ARG A 56 -1.59 22.47 26.08
N ILE A 57 -0.48 21.79 26.39
CA ILE A 57 0.65 22.44 27.08
C ILE A 57 1.37 23.42 26.14
N TYR A 58 1.34 23.16 24.83
CA TYR A 58 2.02 23.99 23.83
C TYR A 58 1.13 25.05 23.17
N SER A 59 -0.19 24.85 23.09
CA SER A 59 -1.13 25.85 22.56
C SER A 59 -1.87 26.53 23.71
N LYS A 60 -1.46 27.77 24.02
CA LYS A 60 -2.11 28.63 25.03
C LYS A 60 -3.53 29.04 24.61
N ASP A 61 -3.80 28.99 23.32
CA ASP A 61 -5.13 29.12 22.73
C ASP A 61 -5.49 27.77 22.11
N SER A 62 -6.37 27.00 22.77
CA SER A 62 -6.98 25.80 22.18
C SER A 62 -8.50 25.88 22.30
N PRO A 63 -9.23 25.57 21.21
CA PRO A 63 -10.68 25.50 21.19
C PRO A 63 -11.25 24.40 22.09
N SER A 64 -12.56 24.52 22.34
CA SER A 64 -13.38 23.68 23.21
C SER A 64 -13.38 22.18 22.82
N ARG A 65 -13.73 21.36 23.81
CA ARG A 65 -13.37 19.93 23.98
C ARG A 65 -13.93 18.93 22.96
N CYS A 66 -14.66 19.31 21.91
CA CYS A 66 -15.53 18.37 21.18
C CYS A 66 -15.32 18.19 19.67
N ASP A 67 -14.58 19.05 18.94
CA ASP A 67 -14.49 18.91 17.46
C ASP A 67 -13.07 18.60 16.98
N ILE A 68 -12.42 17.61 17.61
CA ILE A 68 -11.17 17.04 17.07
C ILE A 68 -11.54 16.13 15.91
N THR A 69 -11.47 16.65 14.69
CA THR A 69 -11.69 15.88 13.46
C THR A 69 -10.60 14.82 13.30
N LEU A 70 -10.93 13.70 12.64
CA LEU A 70 -10.01 12.60 12.38
C LEU A 70 -8.71 13.07 11.70
N ASP A 71 -8.79 14.12 10.89
CA ASP A 71 -7.63 14.72 10.22
C ASP A 71 -6.68 15.42 11.18
N SER A 72 -7.20 16.08 12.22
CA SER A 72 -6.34 16.69 13.26
C SER A 72 -5.58 15.64 14.07
N LEU A 73 -6.17 14.47 14.28
CA LEU A 73 -5.51 13.31 14.92
C LEU A 73 -4.36 12.77 14.06
N LEU A 74 -4.59 12.73 12.77
CA LEU A 74 -3.66 12.23 11.76
C LEU A 74 -2.44 13.18 11.64
N LEU A 75 -2.65 14.49 11.71
CA LEU A 75 -1.58 15.49 11.78
C LEU A 75 -0.74 15.36 13.06
N MET A 76 -1.37 15.18 14.23
CA MET A 76 -0.66 14.91 15.49
C MET A 76 0.06 13.55 15.50
N TYR A 77 -0.29 12.64 14.59
CA TYR A 77 0.40 11.38 14.41
C TYR A 77 1.74 11.55 13.69
N GLU A 78 1.80 12.46 12.71
CA GLU A 78 2.98 12.70 11.88
C GLU A 78 3.99 13.67 12.54
N HIS A 79 3.53 14.57 13.42
CA HIS A 79 4.34 15.63 14.01
C HIS A 79 5.28 15.19 15.16
N ASN A 80 5.33 13.90 15.51
CA ASN A 80 6.24 13.36 16.54
C ASN A 80 7.70 13.23 16.05
N SER A 81 8.27 14.30 15.49
CA SER A 81 9.71 14.38 15.18
C SER A 81 10.42 15.16 16.29
N PRO A 82 11.41 14.58 16.99
CA PRO A 82 12.06 15.20 18.14
C PRO A 82 13.08 16.31 17.82
N GLU A 83 13.15 16.80 16.58
CA GLU A 83 14.31 17.59 16.10
C GLU A 83 14.10 19.12 16.03
N GLU A 84 12.96 19.70 16.40
CA GLU A 84 12.74 21.16 16.28
C GLU A 84 12.60 21.92 17.59
N SER A 85 12.88 21.28 18.73
CA SER A 85 12.67 21.90 20.04
C SER A 85 14.02 22.37 20.63
N THR A 86 14.33 23.66 20.45
CA THR A 86 15.43 24.40 21.09
C THR A 86 15.53 24.13 22.60
N SER A 87 16.73 24.29 23.15
CA SER A 87 17.23 23.78 24.45
C SER A 87 16.34 23.89 25.70
N GLU A 88 15.36 24.79 25.76
CA GLU A 88 14.39 24.87 26.88
C GLU A 88 13.24 23.86 26.78
N SER A 89 12.90 23.41 25.58
CA SER A 89 11.80 22.45 25.37
C SER A 89 12.22 20.99 25.56
N ALA A 90 13.53 20.73 25.64
CA ALA A 90 14.10 19.43 25.96
C ALA A 90 13.86 19.02 27.44
N SER A 91 13.86 19.97 28.38
CA SER A 91 13.60 19.69 29.81
C SER A 91 12.12 19.37 30.10
N LEU A 92 11.20 20.04 29.40
CA LEU A 92 9.77 19.70 29.38
C LEU A 92 9.50 18.36 28.66
N LEU A 93 10.30 18.02 27.64
CA LEU A 93 10.23 16.71 26.97
C LEU A 93 10.59 15.56 27.92
N TRP A 94 11.54 15.78 28.82
CA TRP A 94 11.99 14.79 29.80
C TRP A 94 10.94 14.51 30.88
N THR A 95 10.29 15.55 31.42
CA THR A 95 9.18 15.39 32.38
C THR A 95 7.94 14.75 31.73
N ALA A 96 7.66 15.09 30.46
CA ALA A 96 6.62 14.41 29.68
C ALA A 96 6.96 12.94 29.37
N ASN A 97 8.23 12.62 29.10
CA ASN A 97 8.70 11.24 28.90
C ASN A 97 8.64 10.41 30.19
N GLN A 98 8.85 11.01 31.37
CA GLN A 98 8.64 10.35 32.66
C GLN A 98 7.17 10.00 32.91
N GLN A 99 6.22 10.90 32.62
CA GLN A 99 4.78 10.60 32.65
C GLN A 99 4.34 9.58 31.58
N GLN A 100 5.14 9.41 30.53
CA GLN A 100 4.91 8.42 29.48
C GLN A 100 5.14 6.97 29.96
N SER A 101 5.98 6.78 30.98
CA SER A 101 6.25 5.47 31.58
C SER A 101 5.10 4.93 32.45
N THR A 102 4.12 5.76 32.80
CA THR A 102 3.02 5.41 33.70
C THR A 102 1.66 5.23 33.00
N CYS A 103 1.47 5.69 31.77
CA CYS A 103 0.18 5.54 31.08
C CYS A 103 -0.02 4.14 30.51
N GLU A 104 -0.99 3.39 31.04
CA GLU A 104 -1.35 2.04 30.58
C GLU A 104 -1.75 2.00 29.10
N LEU A 105 -2.52 2.97 28.62
CA LEU A 105 -2.89 3.08 27.21
C LEU A 105 -1.69 3.21 26.28
N CYS A 106 -0.66 3.97 26.67
CA CYS A 106 0.56 4.09 25.89
C CYS A 106 1.34 2.76 25.83
N LYS A 107 1.33 1.98 26.92
CA LYS A 107 1.93 0.65 26.97
C LYS A 107 1.19 -0.33 26.05
N ASN A 108 -0.14 -0.28 26.05
CA ASN A 108 -0.99 -1.16 25.24
C ASN A 108 -0.84 -0.92 23.73
N MET A 109 -0.37 0.26 23.32
CA MET A 109 -0.05 0.57 21.92
C MET A 109 1.18 -0.17 21.37
N TRP A 110 1.91 -0.87 22.23
CA TRP A 110 3.06 -1.71 21.91
C TRP A 110 2.76 -3.21 22.00
N TRP A 111 1.47 -3.60 22.00
CA TRP A 111 1.14 -5.02 21.93
C TRP A 111 1.61 -5.65 20.63
N ASN A 112 2.23 -6.81 20.79
CA ASN A 112 2.44 -7.77 19.72
C ASN A 112 1.19 -8.65 19.51
N PHE A 113 1.29 -9.61 18.60
CA PHE A 113 0.23 -10.59 18.31
C PHE A 113 -0.26 -11.37 19.56
N ARG A 114 0.58 -11.52 20.58
CA ARG A 114 0.28 -12.25 21.83
C ARG A 114 -0.24 -11.36 22.95
N ARG A 115 -0.46 -10.06 22.67
CA ARG A 115 -0.82 -9.05 23.67
C ARG A 115 0.27 -8.78 24.72
N GLU A 116 1.50 -9.15 24.42
CA GLU A 116 2.65 -8.80 25.24
C GLU A 116 3.19 -7.45 24.81
N ILE A 117 3.63 -6.63 25.78
CA ILE A 117 4.22 -5.32 25.51
C ILE A 117 5.63 -5.53 24.98
N GLU A 118 5.82 -5.31 23.67
CA GLU A 118 7.11 -5.46 23.02
C GLU A 118 7.55 -4.14 22.39
N VAL A 119 8.47 -3.46 23.06
CA VAL A 119 9.07 -2.22 22.55
C VAL A 119 10.24 -2.58 21.64
N PHE A 120 9.97 -2.60 20.33
CA PHE A 120 11.00 -2.73 19.31
C PHE A 120 11.87 -1.47 19.27
N THR A 121 13.18 -1.64 19.29
CA THR A 121 14.12 -0.58 18.89
C THR A 121 14.39 -0.70 17.40
N ASP A 122 14.89 0.36 16.77
CA ASP A 122 15.36 0.28 15.38
C ASP A 122 16.41 -0.85 15.19
N GLU A 123 17.17 -1.19 16.23
CA GLU A 123 18.16 -2.28 16.22
C GLU A 123 17.48 -3.66 16.08
N ASP A 124 16.40 -3.89 16.83
CA ASP A 124 15.64 -5.16 16.81
C ASP A 124 15.00 -5.41 15.44
N ILE A 125 14.57 -4.35 14.75
CA ILE A 125 13.97 -4.43 13.42
C ILE A 125 15.04 -4.58 12.33
N GLY A 126 16.34 -4.39 12.63
CA GLY A 126 17.45 -4.67 11.71
C GLY A 126 18.33 -3.49 11.32
N LYS A 127 18.35 -2.39 12.08
CA LYS A 127 19.22 -1.22 11.80
C LYS A 127 20.71 -1.50 12.07
N VAL A 128 21.05 -2.50 12.89
CA VAL A 128 22.45 -2.86 13.20
C VAL A 128 22.60 -4.38 13.29
N ILE A 129 23.22 -5.00 12.28
CA ILE A 129 23.84 -6.32 12.44
C ILE A 129 25.35 -6.11 12.34
N CYS A 130 25.97 -5.94 13.50
CA CYS A 130 27.41 -6.14 13.67
C CYS A 130 27.62 -7.60 14.09
N HIS A 131 27.74 -8.50 13.13
CA HIS A 131 28.43 -9.78 13.32
C HIS A 131 29.71 -9.75 12.49
N PRO A 132 30.87 -10.27 12.95
CA PRO A 132 32.17 -9.82 12.46
C PRO A 132 32.54 -10.23 11.02
N GLN A 133 31.79 -11.12 10.36
CA GLN A 133 32.23 -11.70 9.08
C GLN A 133 31.29 -11.56 7.87
N VAL A 134 30.09 -10.99 8.03
CA VAL A 134 29.23 -10.62 6.87
C VAL A 134 28.55 -9.29 7.13
N ARG A 135 29.16 -8.20 6.62
CA ARG A 135 28.68 -6.81 6.78
C ARG A 135 27.55 -6.49 5.79
N ILE A 136 26.31 -6.87 6.08
CA ILE A 136 25.12 -6.26 5.43
C ILE A 136 24.64 -5.12 6.33
N GLY A 137 25.40 -4.02 6.30
CA GLY A 137 25.18 -2.84 7.14
C GLY A 137 24.05 -1.94 6.63
N ARG A 138 23.13 -1.59 7.54
CA ARG A 138 22.18 -0.45 7.49
C ARG A 138 21.25 -0.41 6.26
N TRP A 139 20.18 -1.21 6.32
CA TRP A 139 19.02 -1.08 5.42
C TRP A 139 18.43 0.34 5.39
N ASN A 140 18.57 1.11 6.46
CA ASN A 140 18.06 2.48 6.53
C ASN A 140 19.16 3.46 6.95
N HIS A 141 19.75 4.16 5.99
CA HIS A 141 20.71 5.25 6.20
C HIS A 141 20.08 6.60 5.81
N LYS A 142 20.66 7.72 6.23
CA LYS A 142 20.10 9.08 5.97
C LYS A 142 19.86 9.34 4.47
N GLY A 143 20.76 8.85 3.61
CA GLY A 143 20.63 8.95 2.15
C GLY A 143 19.58 8.03 1.51
N SER A 144 19.04 7.04 2.22
CA SER A 144 18.11 6.09 1.61
C SER A 144 16.79 6.73 1.20
N GLY A 145 16.36 7.80 1.90
CA GLY A 145 15.17 8.56 1.51
C GLY A 145 15.35 9.31 0.18
N VAL A 146 16.52 9.91 -0.03
CA VAL A 146 16.87 10.59 -1.29
C VAL A 146 17.02 9.58 -2.41
N LEU A 147 17.71 8.46 -2.16
CA LEU A 147 17.86 7.38 -3.13
C LEU A 147 16.49 6.84 -3.58
N ALA A 148 15.57 6.61 -2.65
CA ALA A 148 14.21 6.20 -2.95
C ALA A 148 13.48 7.16 -3.89
N PHE A 149 13.62 8.46 -3.61
CA PHE A 149 12.97 9.50 -4.38
C PHE A 149 13.57 9.57 -5.79
N CYS A 150 14.90 9.50 -5.92
CA CYS A 150 15.59 9.41 -7.20
C CYS A 150 15.19 8.15 -7.99
N LEU A 151 15.06 7.00 -7.32
CA LEU A 151 14.59 5.76 -7.95
C LEU A 151 13.15 5.88 -8.44
N LEU A 152 12.25 6.44 -7.63
CA LEU A 152 10.86 6.68 -8.04
C LEU A 152 10.77 7.68 -9.20
N LEU A 153 11.59 8.74 -9.20
CA LEU A 153 11.69 9.65 -10.34
C LEU A 153 12.19 8.92 -11.58
N SER A 154 13.20 8.06 -11.45
CA SER A 154 13.69 7.25 -12.58
C SER A 154 12.60 6.32 -13.13
N TYR A 155 11.74 5.76 -12.26
CA TYR A 155 10.59 4.95 -12.68
C TYR A 155 9.60 5.77 -13.49
N ILE A 156 9.23 6.96 -13.00
CA ILE A 156 8.37 7.87 -13.76
C ILE A 156 9.04 8.27 -15.09
N SER A 157 10.34 8.56 -15.11
CA SER A 157 11.05 8.92 -16.34
C SER A 157 11.03 7.80 -17.38
N VAL A 158 11.23 6.54 -16.96
CA VAL A 158 11.17 5.38 -17.86
C VAL A 158 9.75 5.20 -18.42
N LEU A 159 8.72 5.36 -17.58
CA LEU A 159 7.33 5.32 -18.03
C LEU A 159 7.00 6.47 -18.98
N LEU A 160 7.43 7.70 -18.68
CA LEU A 160 7.22 8.86 -19.55
C LEU A 160 7.94 8.70 -20.89
N TYR A 161 9.11 8.07 -20.91
CA TYR A 161 9.82 7.73 -22.14
C TYR A 161 8.99 6.76 -23.00
N ASP A 162 8.48 5.67 -22.40
CA ASP A 162 7.64 4.71 -23.13
C ASP A 162 6.34 5.36 -23.64
N PHE A 163 5.70 6.17 -22.80
CA PHE A 163 4.52 6.96 -23.13
C PHE A 163 4.77 7.95 -24.30
N GLY A 164 5.87 8.71 -24.21
CA GLY A 164 6.28 9.65 -25.25
C GLY A 164 6.67 8.98 -26.57
N TYR A 165 7.09 7.71 -26.53
CA TYR A 165 7.40 6.96 -27.74
C TYR A 165 6.13 6.50 -28.47
N PHE A 166 5.10 6.03 -27.75
CA PHE A 166 3.92 5.45 -28.39
C PHE A 166 2.86 6.48 -28.76
N ILE A 167 2.73 7.60 -28.02
CA ILE A 167 1.68 8.60 -28.28
C ILE A 167 1.76 9.17 -29.70
N PRO A 168 2.91 9.71 -30.17
CA PRO A 168 2.96 10.36 -31.48
C PRO A 168 2.66 9.40 -32.63
N LYS A 169 2.84 8.09 -32.41
CA LYS A 169 2.60 7.06 -33.43
C LYS A 169 1.12 6.71 -33.61
N MET A 170 0.33 6.84 -32.55
CA MET A 170 -1.06 6.37 -32.50
C MET A 170 -2.07 7.52 -32.32
N TRP A 171 -1.64 8.68 -31.83
CA TRP A 171 -2.53 9.81 -31.60
C TRP A 171 -3.03 10.42 -32.91
N GLY A 172 -4.35 10.65 -32.99
CA GLY A 172 -4.99 11.25 -34.15
C GLY A 172 -5.28 10.30 -35.31
N LYS A 173 -4.90 9.01 -35.21
CA LYS A 173 -5.23 7.99 -36.21
C LYS A 173 -6.53 7.29 -35.83
N PRO A 174 -7.61 7.43 -36.60
CA PRO A 174 -8.91 6.87 -36.24
C PRO A 174 -8.90 5.34 -36.20
N GLU A 175 -8.09 4.71 -37.06
CA GLU A 175 -7.94 3.25 -37.19
C GLU A 175 -7.23 2.60 -35.98
N GLU A 176 -6.45 3.36 -35.20
CA GLU A 176 -5.62 2.85 -34.09
C GLU A 176 -6.18 3.20 -32.68
N LYS A 177 -7.42 3.71 -32.57
CA LYS A 177 -7.99 4.19 -31.30
C LYS A 177 -8.09 3.09 -30.24
N LEU A 178 -8.55 1.91 -30.60
CA LEU A 178 -8.71 0.78 -29.67
C LEU A 178 -7.37 0.33 -29.10
N ARG A 179 -6.34 0.29 -29.95
CA ARG A 179 -4.96 0.00 -29.56
C ARG A 179 -4.40 1.07 -28.63
N PHE A 180 -4.65 2.33 -28.94
CA PHE A 180 -4.27 3.44 -28.08
C PHE A 180 -4.90 3.30 -26.69
N ILE A 181 -6.20 3.00 -26.61
CA ILE A 181 -6.90 2.78 -25.34
C ILE A 181 -6.29 1.63 -24.56
N ASN A 182 -6.07 0.46 -25.18
CA ASN A 182 -5.44 -0.69 -24.52
C ASN A 182 -4.07 -0.33 -23.92
N LYS A 183 -3.24 0.42 -24.66
CA LYS A 183 -1.93 0.85 -24.15
C LYS A 183 -2.03 1.88 -23.03
N VAL A 184 -2.95 2.85 -23.13
CA VAL A 184 -3.19 3.83 -22.07
C VAL A 184 -3.69 3.15 -20.80
N VAL A 185 -4.58 2.19 -20.92
CA VAL A 185 -5.14 1.43 -19.79
C VAL A 185 -4.06 0.61 -19.09
N LEU A 186 -3.23 -0.12 -19.85
CA LEU A 186 -2.05 -0.81 -19.30
C LEU A 186 -1.10 0.18 -18.62
N PHE A 187 -0.84 1.33 -19.23
CA PHE A 187 0.04 2.35 -18.67
C PHE A 187 -0.51 2.93 -17.36
N LEU A 188 -1.80 3.26 -17.30
CA LEU A 188 -2.48 3.73 -16.10
C LEU A 188 -2.39 2.71 -14.96
N PHE A 189 -2.49 1.42 -15.28
CA PHE A 189 -2.31 0.35 -14.33
C PHE A 189 -0.87 0.30 -13.78
N LEU A 190 0.14 0.32 -14.65
CA LEU A 190 1.56 0.25 -14.28
C LEU A 190 2.06 1.49 -13.53
N VAL A 191 1.58 2.69 -13.90
CA VAL A 191 1.98 3.97 -13.28
C VAL A 191 1.30 4.22 -11.93
N SER A 192 0.22 3.50 -11.64
CA SER A 192 -0.62 3.74 -10.46
C SER A 192 0.18 3.71 -9.15
N TYR A 193 1.06 2.72 -8.98
CA TYR A 193 1.85 2.60 -7.77
C TYR A 193 2.98 3.66 -7.65
N PRO A 194 3.86 3.86 -8.65
CA PRO A 194 4.89 4.90 -8.59
C PRO A 194 4.34 6.30 -8.25
N VAL A 195 3.18 6.65 -8.80
CA VAL A 195 2.50 7.93 -8.51
C VAL A 195 2.07 7.99 -7.05
N LEU A 196 1.40 6.96 -6.53
CA LEU A 196 1.02 6.90 -5.11
C LEU A 196 2.23 7.00 -4.18
N ALA A 197 3.32 6.32 -4.52
CA ALA A 197 4.55 6.35 -3.74
C ALA A 197 5.17 7.76 -3.71
N ILE A 198 5.22 8.45 -4.85
CA ILE A 198 5.72 9.83 -4.94
C ILE A 198 4.82 10.80 -4.17
N LEU A 199 3.50 10.70 -4.34
CA LEU A 199 2.56 11.54 -3.59
C LEU A 199 2.71 11.34 -2.07
N SER A 200 2.95 10.10 -1.63
CA SER A 200 3.27 9.80 -0.23
C SER A 200 4.57 10.45 0.24
N LYS A 201 5.63 10.45 -0.59
CA LYS A 201 6.89 11.14 -0.28
C LYS A 201 6.72 12.66 -0.24
N ILE A 202 6.07 13.25 -1.24
CA ILE A 202 5.79 14.69 -1.31
C ILE A 202 5.05 15.12 -0.05
N ARG A 203 4.03 14.37 0.36
CA ARG A 203 3.32 14.64 1.62
C ARG A 203 4.24 14.54 2.83
N SER A 204 5.09 13.52 2.91
CA SER A 204 6.07 13.39 4.00
C SER A 204 7.03 14.57 4.07
N PHE A 205 7.34 15.25 2.95
CA PHE A 205 8.14 16.47 2.93
C PHE A 205 7.33 17.72 3.30
N LEU A 206 6.11 17.85 2.79
CA LEU A 206 5.23 19.00 3.05
C LEU A 206 4.57 18.99 4.44
N LYS A 207 4.67 17.87 5.17
CA LYS A 207 4.10 17.68 6.52
C LYS A 207 2.63 18.15 6.59
N ALA A 208 2.30 19.02 7.56
CA ALA A 208 0.94 19.36 7.94
C ALA A 208 0.17 20.25 6.96
N SER A 209 0.82 20.73 5.89
CA SER A 209 0.21 21.65 4.93
C SER A 209 -0.82 20.98 3.97
N ALA A 210 -0.95 19.66 4.01
CA ALA A 210 -1.87 18.89 3.15
C ALA A 210 -2.70 17.84 3.93
N PRO A 211 -3.68 18.26 4.74
CA PRO A 211 -4.49 17.35 5.56
C PRO A 211 -5.36 16.38 4.74
N HIS A 212 -5.80 16.78 3.55
CA HIS A 212 -6.72 16.00 2.70
C HIS A 212 -6.11 14.73 2.08
N ILE A 213 -4.80 14.52 2.18
CA ILE A 213 -4.11 13.35 1.61
C ILE A 213 -3.78 12.34 2.71
N SER A 214 -4.61 12.23 3.76
CA SER A 214 -4.40 11.37 4.94
C SER A 214 -4.09 9.90 4.60
N TRP A 215 -4.59 9.39 3.47
CA TRP A 215 -4.24 8.06 2.94
C TRP A 215 -2.73 7.84 2.71
N ALA A 216 -1.97 8.87 2.34
CA ALA A 216 -0.53 8.74 2.02
C ALA A 216 0.32 8.29 3.22
N THR A 217 -0.18 8.44 4.45
CA THR A 217 0.48 7.94 5.68
C THR A 217 0.62 6.43 5.66
N THR A 218 -0.27 5.71 4.96
CA THR A 218 -0.26 4.23 4.92
C THR A 218 0.96 3.65 4.20
N LEU A 219 1.51 4.39 3.24
CA LEU A 219 2.73 4.04 2.51
C LEU A 219 4.01 4.48 3.23
N ASN A 220 3.88 5.04 4.43
CA ASN A 220 5.02 5.41 5.26
C ASN A 220 5.59 4.17 5.97
N ALA A 221 6.92 4.00 5.95
CA ALA A 221 7.60 2.90 6.64
C ALA A 221 7.21 2.81 8.12
N ARG A 222 7.03 3.95 8.81
CA ARG A 222 6.59 3.98 10.21
C ARG A 222 5.22 3.32 10.40
N TYR A 223 4.29 3.61 9.49
CA TYR A 223 2.96 3.02 9.52
C TYR A 223 3.05 1.51 9.27
N LEU A 224 3.81 1.09 8.26
CA LEU A 224 3.96 -0.31 7.89
C LEU A 224 4.64 -1.14 9.00
N ILE A 225 5.67 -0.61 9.65
CA ILE A 225 6.31 -1.25 10.80
C ILE A 225 5.36 -1.35 11.99
N ARG A 226 4.57 -0.32 12.24
CA ARG A 226 3.51 -0.39 13.26
C ARG A 226 2.44 -1.43 12.91
N ARG A 227 2.13 -1.66 11.64
CA ARG A 227 1.22 -2.74 11.23
C ARG A 227 1.88 -4.12 11.38
N ALA A 228 3.14 -4.24 10.97
CA ALA A 228 3.91 -5.48 11.01
C ALA A 228 4.05 -6.10 12.40
N GLN A 229 4.06 -5.28 13.47
CA GLN A 229 4.12 -5.78 14.85
C GLN A 229 2.97 -6.74 15.22
N TYR A 230 1.79 -6.57 14.60
CA TYR A 230 0.61 -7.38 14.89
C TYR A 230 0.64 -8.74 14.21
N LEU A 231 1.65 -9.00 13.35
CA LEU A 231 1.71 -10.18 12.50
C LEU A 231 2.69 -11.27 13.00
N ASP A 232 3.38 -11.04 14.12
CA ASP A 232 4.38 -11.97 14.69
C ASP A 232 5.39 -12.44 13.62
N LEU A 233 5.98 -11.47 12.90
CA LEU A 233 6.85 -11.75 11.75
C LEU A 233 8.11 -12.55 12.12
N SER A 234 8.58 -12.41 13.35
CA SER A 234 9.75 -13.10 13.88
C SER A 234 9.56 -14.61 13.95
N THR A 235 8.39 -15.08 14.40
CA THR A 235 8.12 -16.52 14.57
C THR A 235 7.49 -17.14 13.33
N ARG A 236 6.53 -16.46 12.69
CA ARG A 236 5.71 -17.02 11.59
C ARG A 236 6.26 -16.67 10.20
N GLY A 237 7.11 -15.65 10.11
CA GLY A 237 7.54 -15.07 8.86
C GLY A 237 6.45 -14.21 8.21
N LEU A 238 6.56 -13.99 6.90
CA LEU A 238 5.60 -13.19 6.14
C LEU A 238 4.24 -13.89 6.02
N PRO A 239 3.11 -13.16 6.21
CA PRO A 239 1.78 -13.74 6.12
C PRO A 239 1.43 -14.10 4.67
N GLY A 240 0.69 -15.19 4.47
CA GLY A 240 0.22 -15.59 3.14
C GLY A 240 1.37 -15.88 2.17
N LYS A 241 2.30 -16.76 2.54
CA LYS A 241 3.46 -17.16 1.70
C LYS A 241 3.06 -17.59 0.30
N PHE A 242 1.94 -18.31 0.16
CA PHE A 242 1.40 -18.70 -1.14
C PHE A 242 0.92 -17.50 -1.97
N PHE A 243 0.29 -16.52 -1.33
CA PHE A 243 -0.12 -15.29 -2.00
C PHE A 243 1.10 -14.46 -2.44
N LEU A 244 2.13 -14.35 -1.60
CA LEU A 244 3.41 -13.73 -1.96
C LEU A 244 4.06 -14.43 -3.16
N PHE A 245 4.05 -15.76 -3.17
CA PHE A 245 4.57 -16.54 -4.29
C PHE A 245 3.86 -16.17 -5.59
N ILE A 246 2.52 -16.14 -5.61
CA ILE A 246 1.75 -15.73 -6.80
C ILE A 246 2.05 -14.28 -7.19
N CYS A 247 2.20 -13.36 -6.23
CA CYS A 247 2.55 -11.97 -6.50
C CYS A 247 3.91 -11.82 -7.21
N ILE A 248 4.83 -12.76 -7.05
CA ILE A 248 6.16 -12.73 -7.68
C ILE A 248 6.17 -13.55 -8.97
N THR A 249 5.67 -14.79 -8.92
CA THR A 249 5.75 -15.68 -10.08
C THR A 249 4.73 -15.34 -11.16
N GLY A 250 3.57 -14.78 -10.80
CA GLY A 250 2.53 -14.38 -11.73
C GLY A 250 3.02 -13.32 -12.73
N PRO A 251 3.41 -12.11 -12.27
CA PRO A 251 3.94 -11.07 -13.14
C PRO A 251 5.16 -11.51 -13.94
N LEU A 252 6.07 -12.28 -13.32
CA LEU A 252 7.24 -12.82 -14.01
C LEU A 252 6.85 -13.74 -15.16
N THR A 253 5.90 -14.66 -14.95
CA THR A 253 5.45 -15.60 -16.00
C THR A 253 4.80 -14.86 -17.16
N VAL A 254 3.92 -13.89 -16.85
CA VAL A 254 3.28 -13.03 -17.85
C VAL A 254 4.31 -12.18 -18.60
N GLY A 255 5.30 -11.63 -17.89
CA GLY A 255 6.38 -10.84 -18.46
C GLY A 255 7.29 -11.64 -19.39
N VAL A 256 7.68 -12.86 -19.00
CA VAL A 256 8.43 -13.79 -19.83
C VAL A 256 7.62 -14.16 -21.07
N TYR A 257 6.33 -14.47 -20.91
CA TYR A 257 5.45 -14.79 -22.03
C TYR A 257 5.31 -13.62 -23.01
N ARG A 258 5.17 -12.39 -22.51
CA ARG A 258 5.21 -11.15 -23.30
C ARG A 258 6.54 -10.99 -24.04
N GLY A 259 7.66 -11.30 -23.39
CA GLY A 259 8.99 -11.28 -24.01
C GLY A 259 9.12 -12.29 -25.16
N VAL A 260 8.64 -13.52 -24.95
CA VAL A 260 8.63 -14.58 -25.98
C VAL A 260 7.80 -14.15 -27.19
N ILE A 261 6.59 -13.61 -26.99
CA ILE A 261 5.77 -13.10 -28.09
C ILE A 261 6.52 -11.99 -28.85
N ASN A 262 7.10 -11.02 -28.14
CA ASN A 262 7.79 -9.89 -28.78
C ASN A 262 9.10 -10.26 -29.50
N ILE A 263 9.78 -11.34 -29.11
CA ILE A 263 11.07 -11.75 -29.70
C ILE A 263 10.88 -12.81 -30.78
N VAL A 264 10.03 -13.81 -30.53
CA VAL A 264 9.89 -15.00 -31.40
C VAL A 264 8.88 -14.75 -32.51
N MET A 265 7.81 -14.01 -32.24
CA MET A 265 6.71 -13.81 -33.20
C MET A 265 6.83 -12.50 -33.99
N ASN A 266 7.80 -11.67 -33.65
CA ASN A 266 7.99 -10.38 -34.30
C ASN A 266 9.12 -10.52 -35.33
N GLU A 267 8.79 -10.56 -36.62
CA GLU A 267 9.76 -10.67 -37.72
C GLU A 267 10.60 -9.38 -37.92
N CYS A 268 10.40 -8.40 -37.06
CA CYS A 268 10.98 -7.08 -37.18
C CYS A 268 12.41 -7.02 -36.63
N PRO A 269 13.29 -6.17 -37.20
CA PRO A 269 14.64 -6.02 -36.69
C PRO A 269 14.60 -5.64 -35.20
N LEU A 270 15.48 -6.28 -34.43
CA LEU A 270 15.62 -6.08 -32.99
C LEU A 270 16.08 -4.64 -32.71
N VAL A 271 15.13 -3.72 -32.66
CA VAL A 271 15.35 -2.36 -32.16
C VAL A 271 15.40 -2.42 -30.63
N LEU A 272 16.32 -1.67 -30.02
CA LEU A 272 16.49 -1.61 -28.56
C LEU A 272 15.17 -1.39 -27.81
N HIS A 273 14.28 -0.54 -28.35
CA HIS A 273 12.96 -0.29 -27.77
C HIS A 273 12.11 -1.56 -27.66
N SER A 274 12.10 -2.42 -28.68
CA SER A 274 11.33 -3.67 -28.69
C SER A 274 11.76 -4.66 -27.59
N ILE A 275 13.04 -4.61 -27.18
CA ILE A 275 13.57 -5.40 -26.06
C ILE A 275 13.24 -4.72 -24.72
N LEU A 276 13.31 -3.39 -24.65
CA LEU A 276 13.07 -2.64 -23.42
C LEU A 276 11.60 -2.69 -22.98
N THR A 277 10.62 -2.60 -23.89
CA THR A 277 9.19 -2.60 -23.55
C THR A 277 8.73 -3.80 -22.71
N PRO A 278 9.04 -5.08 -23.06
CA PRO A 278 8.66 -6.22 -22.22
C PRO A 278 9.38 -6.23 -20.87
N VAL A 279 10.64 -5.80 -20.81
CA VAL A 279 11.41 -5.70 -19.56
C VAL A 279 10.80 -4.67 -18.63
N ILE A 280 10.51 -3.47 -19.15
CA ILE A 280 9.82 -2.40 -18.43
C ILE A 280 8.47 -2.91 -17.94
N GLY A 281 7.65 -3.47 -18.82
CA GLY A 281 6.34 -3.99 -18.47
C GLY A 281 6.39 -5.03 -17.33
N THR A 282 7.34 -5.96 -17.40
CA THR A 282 7.55 -6.99 -16.36
C THR A 282 7.95 -6.35 -15.03
N TRP A 283 8.92 -5.44 -15.06
CA TRP A 283 9.41 -4.76 -13.85
C TRP A 283 8.30 -3.97 -13.14
N PHE A 284 7.49 -3.23 -13.89
CA PHE A 284 6.40 -2.44 -13.33
C PHE A 284 5.23 -3.31 -12.86
N LEU A 285 4.94 -4.41 -13.55
CA LEU A 285 3.92 -5.36 -13.12
C LEU A 285 4.31 -6.07 -11.81
N GLU A 286 5.60 -6.42 -11.67
CA GLU A 286 6.17 -6.98 -10.43
C GLU A 286 6.09 -5.96 -9.28
N THR A 287 6.46 -4.70 -9.55
CA THR A 287 6.35 -3.60 -8.58
C THR A 287 4.91 -3.41 -8.12
N TRP A 288 3.96 -3.43 -9.06
CA TRP A 288 2.53 -3.36 -8.78
C TRP A 288 2.06 -4.53 -7.91
N ALA A 289 2.42 -5.77 -8.25
CA ALA A 289 2.01 -6.96 -7.50
C ALA A 289 2.59 -6.97 -6.07
N CYS A 290 3.84 -6.53 -5.90
CA CYS A 290 4.44 -6.32 -4.59
C CYS A 290 3.67 -5.28 -3.76
N PHE A 291 3.18 -4.21 -4.38
CA PHE A 291 2.33 -3.22 -3.72
C PHE A 291 0.99 -3.82 -3.30
N ILE A 292 0.36 -4.63 -4.16
CA ILE A 292 -0.86 -5.36 -3.81
C ILE A 292 -0.64 -6.32 -2.64
N TYR A 293 0.50 -7.00 -2.60
CA TYR A 293 0.90 -7.81 -1.45
C TYR A 293 1.05 -6.97 -0.16
N LEU A 294 1.57 -5.74 -0.25
CA LEU A 294 1.64 -4.83 0.89
C LEU A 294 0.25 -4.50 1.45
N LEU A 295 -0.75 -4.28 0.58
CA LEU A 295 -2.15 -4.08 1.00
C LEU A 295 -2.70 -5.31 1.73
N TYR A 296 -2.38 -6.52 1.25
CA TYR A 296 -2.73 -7.76 1.93
C TYR A 296 -2.14 -7.85 3.34
N VAL A 297 -0.86 -7.51 3.50
CA VAL A 297 -0.17 -7.49 4.80
C VAL A 297 -0.86 -6.51 5.77
N ILE A 298 -1.16 -5.29 5.30
CA ILE A 298 -1.88 -4.29 6.12
C ILE A 298 -3.25 -4.81 6.52
N ARG A 299 -4.02 -5.38 5.58
CA ARG A 299 -5.33 -5.97 5.86
C ARG A 299 -5.27 -7.04 6.94
N LYS A 300 -4.32 -7.98 6.82
CA LYS A 300 -4.11 -9.04 7.81
C LYS A 300 -3.74 -8.48 9.18
N SER A 301 -2.94 -7.41 9.23
CA SER A 301 -2.60 -6.76 10.49
C SER A 301 -3.82 -6.19 11.21
N PHE A 302 -4.80 -5.65 10.47
CA PHE A 302 -6.05 -5.15 11.06
C PHE A 302 -6.95 -6.27 11.57
N GLN A 303 -7.01 -7.40 10.87
CA GLN A 303 -7.73 -8.59 11.36
C GLN A 303 -7.19 -9.02 12.73
N CYS A 304 -5.87 -9.07 12.89
CA CYS A 304 -5.22 -9.37 14.17
C CYS A 304 -5.48 -8.28 15.22
N GLN A 305 -5.30 -7.00 14.86
CA GLN A 305 -5.51 -5.90 15.80
C GLN A 305 -6.95 -5.83 16.32
N PHE A 306 -7.95 -6.03 15.46
CA PHE A 306 -9.36 -6.00 15.87
C PHE A 306 -9.71 -7.18 16.78
N SER A 307 -9.16 -8.38 16.53
CA SER A 307 -9.32 -9.52 17.45
C SER A 307 -8.72 -9.26 18.84
N LEU A 308 -7.54 -8.64 18.89
CA LEU A 308 -6.91 -8.22 20.14
C LEU A 308 -7.72 -7.14 20.86
N LEU A 309 -8.22 -6.16 20.10
CA LEU A 309 -9.01 -5.06 20.63
C LEU A 309 -10.35 -5.55 21.22
N LEU A 310 -11.02 -6.51 20.58
CA LEU A 310 -12.23 -7.15 21.14
C LEU A 310 -11.94 -7.76 22.52
N SER A 311 -10.86 -8.53 22.62
CA SER A 311 -10.45 -9.18 23.88
C SER A 311 -10.10 -8.15 24.96
N TYR A 312 -9.45 -7.06 24.57
CA TYR A 312 -9.12 -5.98 25.48
C TYR A 312 -10.35 -5.22 26.01
N ILE A 313 -11.31 -4.90 25.14
CA ILE A 313 -12.52 -4.20 25.53
C ILE A 313 -13.32 -5.04 26.51
N LYS A 314 -13.41 -6.35 26.26
CA LYS A 314 -14.10 -7.30 27.16
C LYS A 314 -13.47 -7.37 28.55
N GLU A 315 -12.15 -7.36 28.64
CA GLU A 315 -11.44 -7.41 29.94
C GLU A 315 -11.50 -6.10 30.72
N ASN A 316 -11.70 -4.98 30.03
CA ASN A 316 -11.76 -3.65 30.64
C ASN A 316 -13.19 -3.07 30.61
N GLU A 317 -14.18 -3.96 30.67
CA GLU A 317 -15.58 -3.57 30.80
C GLU A 317 -15.77 -2.65 32.02
N GLY A 318 -16.50 -1.54 31.80
CA GLY A 318 -16.71 -0.51 32.82
C GLY A 318 -15.76 0.68 32.75
N ASN A 319 -14.60 0.58 32.07
CA ASN A 319 -13.70 1.72 31.87
C ASN A 319 -13.83 2.31 30.45
N VAL A 320 -14.82 3.19 30.26
CA VAL A 320 -15.18 3.76 28.94
C VAL A 320 -13.99 4.50 28.31
N ASP A 321 -13.31 5.36 29.05
CA ASP A 321 -12.27 6.24 28.52
C ASP A 321 -11.06 5.46 27.98
N LEU A 322 -10.70 4.38 28.68
CA LEU A 322 -9.63 3.48 28.30
C LEU A 322 -9.97 2.74 26.99
N CYS A 323 -11.15 2.13 26.92
CA CYS A 323 -11.62 1.41 25.74
C CYS A 323 -11.81 2.35 24.53
N ARG A 324 -12.40 3.53 24.76
CA ARG A 324 -12.57 4.59 23.74
C ARG A 324 -11.23 5.04 23.17
N GLY A 325 -10.22 5.27 24.01
CA GLY A 325 -8.90 5.71 23.55
C GLY A 325 -8.19 4.67 22.66
N ALA A 326 -8.25 3.40 23.04
CA ALA A 326 -7.68 2.30 22.25
C ALA A 326 -8.42 2.12 20.91
N LEU A 327 -9.75 2.17 20.96
CA LEU A 327 -10.63 2.08 19.79
C LEU A 327 -10.38 3.21 18.80
N MET A 328 -10.36 4.46 19.26
CA MET A 328 -10.15 5.62 18.40
C MET A 328 -8.77 5.58 17.73
N SER A 329 -7.74 5.11 18.44
CA SER A 329 -6.43 4.95 17.81
C SER A 329 -6.45 3.93 16.68
N ALA A 330 -7.14 2.79 16.84
CA ALA A 330 -7.27 1.78 15.80
C ALA A 330 -8.13 2.29 14.63
N ALA A 331 -9.20 3.03 14.92
CA ALA A 331 -10.10 3.63 13.94
C ALA A 331 -9.37 4.66 13.06
N VAL A 332 -8.53 5.53 13.63
CA VAL A 332 -7.70 6.47 12.86
C VAL A 332 -6.80 5.74 11.87
N ASP A 333 -6.07 4.73 12.34
CA ASP A 333 -5.16 3.97 11.48
C ASP A 333 -5.92 3.24 10.37
N PHE A 334 -7.08 2.67 10.69
CA PHE A 334 -7.93 1.96 9.74
C PHE A 334 -8.54 2.92 8.72
N SER A 335 -8.91 4.13 9.12
CA SER A 335 -9.44 5.14 8.20
C SER A 335 -8.44 5.51 7.12
N CYS A 336 -7.16 5.69 7.47
CA CYS A 336 -6.13 5.97 6.46
C CYS A 336 -5.99 4.82 5.45
N PHE A 337 -6.03 3.58 5.94
CA PHE A 337 -5.99 2.39 5.08
C PHE A 337 -7.23 2.27 4.20
N ARG A 338 -8.42 2.50 4.78
CA ARG A 338 -9.68 2.51 4.05
C ARG A 338 -9.65 3.57 2.95
N GLN A 339 -9.26 4.81 3.26
CA GLN A 339 -9.15 5.89 2.28
C GLN A 339 -8.16 5.56 1.15
N LEU A 340 -7.02 4.93 1.44
CA LEU A 340 -6.10 4.47 0.39
C LEU A 340 -6.80 3.46 -0.52
N CYS A 341 -7.43 2.43 0.05
CA CYS A 341 -8.10 1.39 -0.73
C CYS A 341 -9.25 1.99 -1.56
N ASP A 342 -10.07 2.82 -0.93
CA ASP A 342 -11.19 3.55 -1.52
C ASP A 342 -10.73 4.41 -2.71
N PHE A 343 -9.70 5.24 -2.54
CA PHE A 343 -9.09 6.02 -3.62
C PHE A 343 -8.57 5.10 -4.74
N TYR A 344 -7.90 4.02 -4.37
CA TYR A 344 -7.30 3.11 -5.32
C TYR A 344 -8.33 2.32 -6.14
N ILE A 345 -9.46 1.93 -5.54
CA ILE A 345 -10.61 1.33 -6.23
C ILE A 345 -11.16 2.31 -7.28
N VAL A 346 -11.32 3.58 -6.92
CA VAL A 346 -11.82 4.62 -7.85
C VAL A 346 -10.93 4.74 -9.09
N VAL A 347 -9.63 4.55 -8.95
CA VAL A 347 -8.67 4.62 -10.07
C VAL A 347 -8.61 3.31 -10.86
N ILE A 348 -8.46 2.16 -10.19
CA ILE A 348 -8.20 0.88 -10.86
C ILE A 348 -9.47 0.23 -11.39
N PHE A 349 -10.62 0.41 -10.76
CA PHE A 349 -11.86 -0.24 -11.21
C PHE A 349 -12.26 0.22 -12.62
N PRO A 350 -12.30 1.52 -12.95
CA PRO A 350 -12.53 1.96 -14.32
C PRO A 350 -11.49 1.42 -15.28
N VAL A 351 -10.19 1.46 -14.93
CA VAL A 351 -9.10 0.92 -15.77
C VAL A 351 -9.34 -0.56 -16.08
N GLY A 352 -9.77 -1.36 -15.10
CA GLY A 352 -10.13 -2.76 -15.31
C GLY A 352 -11.35 -2.92 -16.23
N VAL A 353 -12.40 -2.13 -16.04
CA VAL A 353 -13.59 -2.15 -16.93
C VAL A 353 -13.20 -1.80 -18.35
N PHE A 354 -12.45 -0.72 -18.55
CA PHE A 354 -11.90 -0.34 -19.85
C PHE A 354 -11.06 -1.46 -20.47
N SER A 355 -10.22 -2.14 -19.68
CA SER A 355 -9.40 -3.27 -20.15
C SER A 355 -10.28 -4.42 -20.67
N ILE A 356 -11.34 -4.76 -19.94
CA ILE A 356 -12.23 -5.86 -20.32
C ILE A 356 -13.01 -5.49 -21.58
N THR A 357 -13.63 -4.30 -21.59
CA THR A 357 -14.49 -3.89 -22.70
C THR A 357 -13.69 -3.69 -23.98
N SER A 358 -12.51 -3.08 -23.91
CA SER A 358 -11.65 -2.90 -25.09
C SER A 358 -11.18 -4.24 -25.68
N ASN A 359 -10.86 -5.23 -24.84
CA ASN A 359 -10.46 -6.56 -25.31
C ASN A 359 -11.65 -7.37 -25.84
N MET A 360 -12.84 -7.21 -25.27
CA MET A 360 -14.07 -7.79 -25.82
C MET A 360 -14.41 -7.19 -27.18
N THR A 361 -14.36 -5.86 -27.31
CA THR A 361 -14.55 -5.17 -28.59
C THR A 361 -13.52 -5.64 -29.61
N TRP A 362 -12.25 -5.77 -29.22
CA TRP A 362 -11.21 -6.28 -30.12
C TRP A 362 -11.48 -7.71 -30.57
N ALA A 363 -11.87 -8.61 -29.67
CA ALA A 363 -12.23 -9.99 -30.01
C ALA A 363 -13.46 -10.08 -30.94
N TYR A 364 -14.45 -9.21 -30.71
CA TYR A 364 -15.63 -9.10 -31.58
C TYR A 364 -15.24 -8.65 -33.00
N LEU A 365 -14.46 -7.56 -33.11
CA LEU A 365 -14.01 -7.02 -34.38
C LEU A 365 -13.09 -8.01 -35.13
N LEU A 366 -12.30 -8.79 -34.39
CA LEU A 366 -11.47 -9.83 -34.98
C LEU A 366 -12.31 -10.96 -35.59
N THR A 367 -13.39 -11.34 -34.93
CA THR A 367 -14.31 -12.38 -35.43
C THR A 367 -15.12 -11.89 -36.63
N SER A 368 -15.42 -10.59 -36.70
CA SER A 368 -16.20 -10.01 -37.80
C SER A 368 -15.38 -9.65 -39.05
N SER A 369 -14.05 -9.62 -38.96
CA SER A 369 -13.17 -9.26 -40.09
C SER A 369 -12.70 -10.50 -40.85
N CYS A 370 -12.54 -10.42 -42.18
CA CYS A 370 -12.09 -11.51 -43.04
C CYS A 370 -10.60 -11.91 -42.84
N VAL A 371 -10.00 -11.55 -41.72
CA VAL A 371 -8.59 -11.79 -41.35
C VAL A 371 -8.31 -13.27 -41.05
N ILE A 372 -9.34 -14.12 -41.09
CA ILE A 372 -9.31 -15.56 -40.78
C ILE A 372 -8.45 -16.37 -41.78
N ASP A 373 -8.13 -15.82 -42.95
CA ASP A 373 -7.44 -16.57 -44.03
C ASP A 373 -5.92 -16.77 -43.82
N ASP A 374 -5.25 -15.97 -42.96
CA ASP A 374 -3.82 -16.18 -42.63
C ASP A 374 -3.64 -16.91 -41.28
N LYS A 375 -3.17 -18.16 -41.37
CA LYS A 375 -2.90 -19.02 -40.20
C LYS A 375 -1.84 -18.45 -39.25
N HIS A 376 -0.84 -17.73 -39.77
CA HIS A 376 0.24 -17.19 -38.96
C HIS A 376 -0.28 -15.99 -38.13
N ALA A 377 -0.98 -15.07 -38.79
CA ALA A 377 -1.66 -13.95 -38.15
C ALA A 377 -2.61 -14.38 -37.03
N MET A 378 -3.47 -15.37 -37.30
CA MET A 378 -4.41 -15.92 -36.32
C MET A 378 -3.71 -16.52 -35.10
N THR A 379 -2.56 -17.16 -35.31
CA THR A 379 -1.75 -17.73 -34.21
C THR A 379 -1.20 -16.62 -33.31
N ILE A 380 -0.61 -15.57 -33.89
CA ILE A 380 -0.07 -14.42 -33.16
C ILE A 380 -1.18 -13.72 -32.36
N GLN A 381 -2.33 -13.48 -32.99
CA GLN A 381 -3.48 -12.84 -32.33
C GLN A 381 -4.00 -13.68 -31.16
N THR A 382 -4.07 -15.00 -31.31
CA THR A 382 -4.47 -15.90 -30.22
C THR A 382 -3.51 -15.79 -29.03
N HIS A 383 -2.20 -15.79 -29.27
CA HIS A 383 -1.21 -15.65 -28.20
C HIS A 383 -1.28 -14.30 -27.49
N ILE A 384 -1.51 -13.21 -28.23
CA ILE A 384 -1.72 -11.87 -27.66
C ILE A 384 -3.01 -11.83 -26.83
N THR A 385 -4.09 -12.43 -27.33
CA THR A 385 -5.35 -12.55 -26.58
C THR A 385 -5.13 -13.23 -25.23
N ILE A 386 -4.44 -14.38 -25.25
CA ILE A 386 -4.11 -15.15 -24.04
C ILE A 386 -3.26 -14.30 -23.09
N MET A 387 -2.26 -13.58 -23.60
CA MET A 387 -1.41 -12.71 -22.80
C MET A 387 -2.24 -11.62 -22.10
N VAL A 388 -3.06 -10.89 -22.85
CA VAL A 388 -3.85 -9.78 -22.28
C VAL A 388 -4.88 -10.28 -21.26
N TRP A 389 -5.57 -11.39 -21.55
CA TRP A 389 -6.47 -12.00 -20.57
C TRP A 389 -5.74 -12.50 -19.32
N SER A 390 -4.52 -13.04 -19.47
CA SER A 390 -3.72 -13.46 -18.32
C SER A 390 -3.35 -12.27 -17.41
N GLU A 391 -3.07 -11.10 -17.98
CA GLU A 391 -2.80 -9.86 -17.25
C GLU A 391 -4.04 -9.37 -16.50
N ILE A 392 -5.19 -9.35 -17.19
CA ILE A 392 -6.48 -8.95 -16.61
C ILE A 392 -6.83 -9.88 -15.45
N ILE A 393 -6.85 -11.20 -15.68
CA ILE A 393 -7.21 -12.21 -14.68
C ILE A 393 -6.26 -12.13 -13.49
N LEU A 394 -4.95 -12.04 -13.73
CA LEU A 394 -3.96 -11.90 -12.66
C LEU A 394 -4.19 -10.62 -11.85
N GLY A 395 -4.43 -9.49 -12.53
CA GLY A 395 -4.71 -8.20 -11.89
C GLY A 395 -5.93 -8.26 -10.98
N TYR A 396 -7.07 -8.74 -11.50
CA TYR A 396 -8.30 -8.91 -10.72
C TYR A 396 -8.12 -9.90 -9.56
N PHE A 397 -7.50 -11.06 -9.81
CA PHE A 397 -7.28 -12.08 -8.80
C PHE A 397 -6.41 -11.56 -7.64
N LEU A 398 -5.27 -10.94 -7.95
CA LEU A 398 -4.36 -10.39 -6.94
C LEU A 398 -5.05 -9.30 -6.13
N TYR A 399 -5.76 -8.39 -6.82
CA TYR A 399 -6.44 -7.28 -6.17
C TYR A 399 -7.55 -7.72 -5.22
N SER A 400 -8.48 -8.55 -5.71
CA SER A 400 -9.60 -9.07 -4.90
C SER A 400 -9.12 -9.92 -3.73
N SER A 401 -8.06 -10.72 -3.92
CA SER A 401 -7.45 -11.52 -2.85
C SER A 401 -6.76 -10.66 -1.78
N ALA A 402 -6.10 -9.59 -2.19
CA ALA A 402 -5.40 -8.69 -1.28
C ALA A 402 -6.37 -7.96 -0.36
N LEU A 403 -7.49 -7.45 -0.89
CA LEU A 403 -8.53 -6.77 -0.12
C LEU A 403 -9.50 -7.75 0.59
N GLY A 404 -9.58 -9.00 0.11
CA GLY A 404 -10.55 -9.99 0.60
C GLY A 404 -11.98 -9.65 0.20
N GLY A 405 -12.17 -9.02 -0.97
CA GLY A 405 -13.43 -8.48 -1.46
C GLY A 405 -13.23 -7.20 -2.27
N MET A 406 -14.32 -6.50 -2.58
CA MET A 406 -14.28 -5.22 -3.33
C MET A 406 -14.06 -4.00 -2.44
N ARG A 407 -14.43 -4.06 -1.16
CA ARG A 407 -14.29 -2.95 -0.19
C ARG A 407 -13.71 -3.50 1.09
N VAL A 408 -12.80 -2.79 1.74
CA VAL A 408 -12.22 -3.20 3.04
C VAL A 408 -13.14 -2.89 4.23
N ALA A 409 -14.27 -2.21 4.00
CA ALA A 409 -15.24 -1.81 5.02
C ALA A 409 -15.76 -2.99 5.86
N TYR A 410 -15.84 -4.20 5.28
CA TYR A 410 -16.27 -5.40 6.00
C TYR A 410 -15.42 -5.71 7.24
N LEU A 411 -14.13 -5.30 7.27
CA LEU A 411 -13.30 -5.52 8.45
C LEU A 411 -13.84 -4.76 9.67
N TRP A 412 -14.28 -3.52 9.45
CA TRP A 412 -14.87 -2.70 10.49
C TRP A 412 -16.28 -3.16 10.83
N GLU A 413 -17.08 -3.51 9.83
CA GLU A 413 -18.43 -4.05 10.03
C GLU A 413 -18.41 -5.35 10.84
N ASN A 414 -17.50 -6.28 10.52
CA ASN A 414 -17.31 -7.51 11.29
C ASN A 414 -16.85 -7.22 12.72
N PHE A 415 -15.94 -6.26 12.90
CA PHE A 415 -15.51 -5.84 14.23
C PHE A 415 -16.67 -5.22 15.04
N TYR A 416 -17.47 -4.35 14.42
CA TYR A 416 -18.66 -3.77 15.01
C TYR A 416 -19.71 -4.82 15.37
N PHE A 417 -19.94 -5.80 14.50
CA PHE A 417 -20.86 -6.91 14.76
C PHE A 417 -20.39 -7.77 15.93
N ASN A 418 -19.10 -8.12 15.99
CA ASN A 418 -18.54 -8.85 17.12
C ASN A 418 -18.65 -8.05 18.43
N MET A 419 -18.47 -6.73 18.38
CA MET A 419 -18.71 -5.84 19.52
C MET A 419 -20.16 -5.87 19.99
N LEU A 420 -21.13 -5.91 19.07
CA LEU A 420 -22.55 -6.05 19.43
C LEU A 420 -22.84 -7.38 20.15
N GLN A 421 -22.15 -8.46 19.77
CA GLN A 421 -22.31 -9.78 20.39
C GLN A 421 -21.68 -9.85 21.79
N LEU A 422 -20.68 -9.03 22.09
CA LEU A 422 -20.02 -8.99 23.40
C LEU A 422 -20.81 -8.23 24.47
N LYS A 423 -21.97 -7.63 24.13
CA LYS A 423 -22.77 -6.84 25.06
C LYS A 423 -23.16 -7.63 26.31
N SER A 424 -22.69 -7.15 27.45
CA SER A 424 -23.12 -7.60 28.77
C SER A 424 -24.25 -6.72 29.30
N ILE A 425 -25.30 -7.32 29.87
CA ILE A 425 -26.36 -6.61 30.61
C ILE A 425 -25.82 -5.69 31.74
N PRO A 426 -24.86 -6.12 32.59
CA PRO A 426 -24.39 -5.28 33.71
C PRO A 426 -23.73 -3.96 33.30
N HIS A 427 -23.20 -3.87 32.07
CA HIS A 427 -22.48 -2.69 31.57
C HIS A 427 -23.17 -2.04 30.35
N LEU A 428 -24.50 -2.04 30.30
CA LEU A 428 -25.27 -1.54 29.15
C LEU A 428 -24.92 -0.08 28.76
N SER A 429 -24.70 0.80 29.74
CA SER A 429 -24.33 2.20 29.50
C SER A 429 -22.96 2.33 28.82
N PHE A 430 -21.96 1.59 29.30
CA PHE A 430 -20.62 1.50 28.71
C PHE A 430 -20.70 1.05 27.24
N TRP A 431 -21.43 -0.03 26.96
CA TRP A 431 -21.58 -0.55 25.60
C TRP A 431 -22.32 0.43 24.68
N LYS A 432 -23.37 1.09 25.19
CA LYS A 432 -24.14 2.07 24.41
C LYS A 432 -23.26 3.26 23.99
N GLU A 433 -22.48 3.80 24.91
CA GLU A 433 -21.59 4.93 24.62
C GLU A 433 -20.51 4.57 23.60
N LEU A 434 -19.86 3.42 23.79
CA LEU A 434 -18.80 2.94 22.89
C LEU A 434 -19.31 2.67 21.47
N LEU A 435 -20.51 2.11 21.33
CA LEU A 435 -21.12 1.81 20.03
C LEU A 435 -21.60 3.06 19.29
N ILE A 436 -22.07 4.08 20.02
CA ILE A 436 -22.43 5.38 19.45
C ILE A 436 -21.19 6.05 18.84
N ASP A 437 -20.04 5.93 19.50
CA ASP A 437 -18.81 6.49 18.96
C ASP A 437 -18.31 5.71 17.75
N MET A 438 -18.38 4.38 17.80
CA MET A 438 -18.01 3.54 16.66
C MET A 438 -18.82 3.83 15.39
N SER A 439 -20.13 4.05 15.53
CA SER A 439 -20.98 4.34 14.37
C SER A 439 -20.69 5.71 13.76
N LYS A 440 -20.18 6.66 14.56
CA LYS A 440 -19.77 7.99 14.06
C LYS A 440 -18.44 7.98 13.31
N CYS A 441 -17.55 7.02 13.60
CA CYS A 441 -16.20 6.99 13.02
C CYS A 441 -16.16 6.80 11.50
N PHE A 442 -17.18 6.16 10.92
CA PHE A 442 -17.18 5.82 9.49
C PHE A 442 -18.54 6.13 8.86
N LYS A 443 -18.60 7.24 8.12
CA LYS A 443 -19.71 7.50 7.20
C LYS A 443 -19.49 6.77 5.88
N ASP A 444 -20.57 6.40 5.24
CA ASP A 444 -20.53 5.87 3.87
C ASP A 444 -20.03 6.93 2.89
N SER A 445 -19.23 6.48 1.94
CA SER A 445 -18.62 7.30 0.90
C SER A 445 -19.34 7.09 -0.43
N ASN A 446 -19.55 8.17 -1.20
CA ASN A 446 -20.16 8.16 -2.54
C ASN A 446 -19.26 7.51 -3.62
N ILE A 447 -18.29 6.71 -3.21
CA ILE A 447 -17.28 6.09 -4.08
C ILE A 447 -17.93 5.15 -5.09
N LEU A 448 -18.99 4.44 -4.68
CA LEU A 448 -19.72 3.54 -5.56
C LEU A 448 -20.35 4.28 -6.75
N LEU A 449 -20.85 5.50 -6.53
CA LEU A 449 -21.42 6.32 -7.61
C LEU A 449 -20.33 6.74 -8.60
N ALA A 450 -19.17 7.18 -8.11
CA ALA A 450 -18.05 7.58 -8.96
C ALA A 450 -17.51 6.41 -9.81
N THR A 451 -17.34 5.22 -9.21
CA THR A 451 -16.89 4.04 -9.95
C THR A 451 -17.90 3.61 -11.00
N VAL A 452 -19.19 3.65 -10.69
CA VAL A 452 -20.27 3.33 -11.64
C VAL A 452 -20.27 4.32 -12.81
N LEU A 453 -20.24 5.63 -12.55
CA LEU A 453 -20.23 6.65 -13.60
C LEU A 453 -19.01 6.50 -14.54
N CYS A 454 -17.81 6.35 -13.98
CA CYS A 454 -16.61 6.14 -14.80
C CYS A 454 -16.67 4.84 -15.61
N SER A 455 -17.27 3.79 -15.06
CA SER A 455 -17.42 2.50 -15.77
C SER A 455 -18.43 2.58 -16.91
N VAL A 456 -19.56 3.28 -16.71
CA VAL A 456 -20.56 3.51 -17.76
C VAL A 456 -19.98 4.32 -18.91
N ILE A 457 -19.22 5.38 -18.60
CA ILE A 457 -18.51 6.18 -19.62
C ILE A 457 -17.51 5.28 -20.37
N GLY A 458 -16.80 4.40 -19.67
CA GLY A 458 -15.84 3.50 -20.30
C GLY A 458 -16.47 2.46 -21.22
N ILE A 459 -17.57 1.87 -20.81
CA ILE A 459 -18.38 0.97 -21.64
C ILE A 459 -18.84 1.72 -22.89
N TYR A 460 -19.48 2.87 -22.73
CA TYR A 460 -20.02 3.65 -23.86
C TYR A 460 -18.93 4.04 -24.86
N THR A 461 -17.81 4.58 -24.38
CA THR A 461 -16.72 5.00 -25.25
C THR A 461 -16.09 3.84 -26.02
N THR A 462 -15.99 2.64 -25.42
CA THR A 462 -15.38 1.48 -26.09
C THR A 462 -16.27 0.80 -27.12
N PHE A 463 -17.60 0.93 -27.01
CA PHE A 463 -18.55 0.37 -27.99
C PHE A 463 -18.74 1.24 -29.23
N ASP A 464 -18.43 2.54 -29.17
CA ASP A 464 -18.57 3.49 -30.29
C ASP A 464 -17.47 3.33 -31.37
N PHE A 465 -16.56 2.36 -31.21
CA PHE A 465 -15.46 2.12 -32.15
C PHE A 465 -15.79 0.98 -33.14
N SER A 466 -16.70 1.24 -34.09
CA SER A 466 -17.01 0.29 -35.18
C SER A 466 -15.92 0.23 -36.25
N ASP A 467 -15.25 1.34 -36.53
CA ASP A 467 -14.31 1.48 -37.64
C ASP A 467 -12.87 1.44 -37.13
N GLN A 468 -12.37 0.24 -36.78
CA GLN A 468 -11.00 0.04 -36.27
C GLN A 468 -10.24 -0.95 -37.14
N ASP A 469 -8.95 -0.68 -37.36
CA ASP A 469 -8.08 -1.64 -38.03
C ASP A 469 -7.63 -2.73 -37.05
N VAL A 470 -8.19 -3.92 -37.23
CA VAL A 470 -7.89 -5.11 -36.42
C VAL A 470 -6.68 -5.87 -36.96
N ALA A 471 -6.29 -5.62 -38.22
CA ALA A 471 -5.18 -6.28 -38.92
C ALA A 471 -3.81 -5.68 -38.56
N TYR A 472 -3.77 -4.63 -37.74
CA TYR A 472 -2.53 -3.93 -37.36
C TYR A 472 -1.40 -4.85 -36.83
N LEU A 473 -1.72 -5.91 -36.07
CA LEU A 473 -0.72 -6.86 -35.55
C LEU A 473 -0.09 -7.76 -36.63
N ILE A 474 -0.65 -7.77 -37.84
CA ILE A 474 -0.16 -8.47 -39.03
C ILE A 474 0.81 -7.58 -39.82
N SER A 475 0.73 -6.25 -39.65
CA SER A 475 1.69 -5.29 -40.24
C SER A 475 3.02 -5.29 -39.47
N ILE A 476 3.75 -6.41 -39.56
CA ILE A 476 4.85 -6.74 -38.64
C ILE A 476 6.03 -5.77 -38.76
N CYS A 477 6.16 -4.95 -39.80
CA CYS A 477 7.14 -3.85 -39.83
C CYS A 477 6.66 -2.57 -40.52
N ASN A 478 6.93 -1.43 -39.87
CA ASN A 478 6.97 -0.10 -40.50
C ASN A 478 5.68 0.47 -41.11
N GLY A 479 4.50 0.18 -40.55
CA GLY A 479 3.31 0.97 -40.91
C GLY A 479 2.92 0.89 -42.38
N THR A 480 3.25 -0.22 -43.06
CA THR A 480 2.54 -0.61 -44.27
C THR A 480 1.18 -1.13 -43.82
N ASN A 481 0.17 -0.25 -43.85
CA ASN A 481 -1.23 -0.65 -43.82
C ASN A 481 -1.42 -1.65 -44.96
N ILE A 482 -1.49 -2.94 -44.64
CA ILE A 482 -2.14 -3.88 -45.53
C ILE A 482 -3.61 -3.60 -45.32
N THR A 483 -4.17 -2.69 -46.13
CA THR A 483 -5.62 -2.52 -46.20
C THR A 483 -6.18 -3.83 -46.75
N MET A 484 -6.52 -4.76 -45.86
CA MET A 484 -7.33 -5.91 -46.23
C MET A 484 -8.74 -5.39 -46.45
N PHE A 485 -9.02 -5.00 -47.69
CA PHE A 485 -10.39 -4.80 -48.14
C PHE A 485 -11.09 -6.16 -48.10
N CYS A 486 -12.08 -6.29 -47.22
CA CYS A 486 -13.07 -7.34 -47.32
C CYS A 486 -13.87 -7.06 -48.60
N LEU A 487 -13.76 -7.94 -49.59
CA LEU A 487 -14.51 -7.88 -50.84
C LEU A 487 -15.98 -8.21 -50.63
#